data_AF-A0AA46TCF0-F1
#
_entry.id   AF-A0AA46TCF0-F1
#
_cell.length_a   1.000
_cell.length_b   1.000
_cell.length_c   1.000
_cell.angle_alpha   90.00
_cell.angle_beta   90.00
_cell.angle_gamma   90.00
#
_symmetry.space_group_name_H-M   'P 1'
#
loop_
_entity.id
_entity.type
_entity.pdbx_description
1 polymer ?
#
loop_
_entity_poly.entity_id
_entity_poly.type
_entity_poly.pdbx_seq_one_letter_code
_entity_poly.pdbx_strand_id
1 'polypeptide(L)'
;MMNKGWVLILAGCLILGFQNCSQANLSSSELASTNAHLVTPSVGTGSEADSSVVISSLDIPLTMGSLSIDPQSGRIVYLGANEQIIDEYCLPASEIAELQSYLKVGNICGPKNAVDSGAQCGQVYTPAYAVLGIGDQKMNLGESNDSCGRGFKDICGDQAAQSFRGLVAYIQKNFKSLACE
;
A
#
# COMPACT_ATOMS: atom_id res chain seq x y z
N MET A 1 4.18 -56.33 24.91
CA MET A 1 5.55 -56.05 24.42
C MET A 1 5.44 -55.08 23.26
N MET A 2 5.73 -53.80 23.52
CA MET A 2 5.54 -52.70 22.57
C MET A 2 6.82 -52.55 21.75
N ASN A 3 6.72 -52.75 20.43
CA ASN A 3 7.88 -52.85 19.53
C ASN A 3 8.49 -51.45 19.34
N LYS A 4 9.68 -51.23 19.89
CA LYS A 4 10.46 -49.98 19.90
C LYS A 4 10.96 -49.50 18.51
N GLY A 5 10.41 -50.01 17.43
CA GLY A 5 10.91 -49.79 16.06
C GLY A 5 10.25 -48.64 15.29
N TRP A 6 9.13 -48.09 15.75
CA TRP A 6 8.34 -47.13 14.95
C TRP A 6 8.51 -45.66 15.33
N VAL A 7 9.27 -45.34 16.39
CA VAL A 7 9.47 -43.95 16.85
C VAL A 7 10.61 -43.25 16.09
N LEU A 8 11.48 -43.98 15.40
CA LEU A 8 12.63 -43.41 14.69
C LEU A 8 12.35 -42.94 13.24
N ILE A 9 11.19 -43.26 12.66
CA ILE A 9 10.87 -42.91 11.27
C ILE A 9 10.17 -41.54 11.15
N LEU A 10 9.50 -41.07 12.22
CA LEU A 10 8.77 -39.80 12.21
C LEU A 10 9.64 -38.56 12.51
N ALA A 11 10.87 -38.74 13.00
CA ALA A 11 11.80 -37.62 13.25
C ALA A 11 12.67 -37.27 12.01
N GLY A 12 12.69 -38.11 10.98
CA GLY A 12 13.52 -37.91 9.78
C GLY A 12 12.89 -37.04 8.67
N CYS A 13 11.56 -36.88 8.66
CA CYS A 13 10.86 -36.14 7.60
C CYS A 13 10.71 -34.63 7.86
N LEU A 14 11.12 -34.13 9.02
CA LEU A 14 10.97 -32.70 9.38
C LEU A 14 12.21 -31.83 9.05
N ILE A 15 13.31 -32.43 8.59
CA ILE A 15 14.59 -31.70 8.37
C ILE A 15 14.94 -31.54 6.88
N LEU A 16 14.23 -32.20 5.95
CA LEU A 16 14.53 -32.13 4.50
C LEU A 16 13.66 -31.15 3.70
N GLY A 17 12.85 -30.31 4.37
CA GLY A 17 11.90 -29.40 3.71
C GLY A 17 12.41 -27.99 3.37
N PHE A 18 13.63 -27.59 3.77
CA PHE A 18 14.06 -26.18 3.71
C PHE A 18 15.40 -25.93 3.01
N GLN A 19 15.71 -26.61 1.88
CA GLN A 19 16.98 -26.37 1.18
C GLN A 19 16.92 -26.34 -0.37
N ASN A 20 15.80 -26.00 -1.02
CA ASN A 20 15.84 -25.88 -2.48
C ASN A 20 14.96 -24.80 -3.12
N CYS A 21 15.13 -23.55 -2.69
CA CYS A 21 14.83 -22.37 -3.52
C CYS A 21 16.09 -21.50 -3.60
N SER A 22 17.14 -22.04 -4.23
CA SER A 22 18.36 -21.29 -4.55
C SER A 22 18.79 -21.65 -5.97
N GLN A 23 18.65 -20.68 -6.87
CA GLN A 23 19.25 -20.58 -8.21
C GLN A 23 18.74 -21.53 -9.30
N ALA A 24 17.82 -21.02 -10.12
CA ALA A 24 17.71 -21.41 -11.52
C ALA A 24 18.30 -20.28 -12.39
N ASN A 25 19.53 -20.52 -12.85
CA ASN A 25 20.20 -20.03 -14.06
C ASN A 25 20.02 -18.56 -14.49
N LEU A 26 21.08 -17.78 -14.22
CA LEU A 26 21.50 -16.69 -15.11
C LEU A 26 22.01 -17.31 -16.43
N SER A 27 21.36 -16.99 -17.54
CA SER A 27 21.97 -17.00 -18.86
C SER A 27 21.68 -15.65 -19.51
N SER A 28 22.75 -14.87 -19.65
CA SER A 28 22.80 -13.57 -20.31
C SER A 28 22.97 -13.75 -21.82
N SER A 29 22.07 -13.15 -22.58
CA SER A 29 22.17 -12.69 -23.99
C SER A 29 20.73 -12.63 -24.51
N GLU A 30 20.13 -11.54 -24.98
CA GLU A 30 20.65 -10.34 -25.63
C GLU A 30 19.81 -9.10 -25.26
N LEU A 31 20.47 -7.95 -25.39
CA LEU A 31 19.97 -6.61 -25.25
C LEU A 31 19.09 -6.25 -26.46
N ALA A 32 17.79 -5.98 -26.26
CA ALA A 32 17.00 -5.09 -27.11
C ALA A 32 15.74 -4.65 -26.37
N SER A 33 15.78 -3.45 -25.81
CA SER A 33 14.94 -2.32 -26.23
C SER A 33 13.48 -2.39 -25.76
N THR A 34 13.21 -1.57 -24.75
CA THR A 34 12.03 -0.70 -24.64
C THR A 34 10.67 -1.39 -24.69
N ASN A 35 10.02 -1.54 -23.53
CA ASN A 35 8.63 -1.12 -23.29
C ASN A 35 8.24 -1.46 -21.84
N ALA A 36 8.74 -0.67 -20.89
CA ALA A 36 8.00 -0.48 -19.64
C ALA A 36 6.73 0.30 -20.05
N HIS A 37 5.61 -0.41 -20.21
CA HIS A 37 4.32 0.22 -20.37
C HIS A 37 3.96 0.86 -19.02
N LEU A 38 4.44 2.09 -18.81
CA LEU A 38 3.83 3.00 -17.85
C LEU A 38 2.36 3.08 -18.26
N VAL A 39 1.49 2.49 -17.44
CA VAL A 39 0.07 2.81 -17.49
C VAL A 39 -0.03 4.25 -16.99
N THR A 40 0.12 5.18 -17.93
CA THR A 40 -0.30 6.57 -17.76
C THR A 40 -1.75 6.57 -17.31
N PRO A 41 -2.12 7.37 -16.29
CA PRO A 41 -3.52 7.65 -16.06
C PRO A 41 -4.07 8.24 -17.36
N SER A 42 -5.23 7.75 -17.80
CA SER A 42 -6.04 8.37 -18.83
C SER A 42 -6.51 9.73 -18.30
N VAL A 43 -5.62 10.70 -18.30
CA VAL A 43 -5.93 12.12 -18.33
C VAL A 43 -6.08 12.46 -19.80
N GLY A 44 -7.11 13.22 -20.13
CA GLY A 44 -7.52 13.56 -21.49
C GLY A 44 -6.35 13.91 -22.40
N THR A 45 -6.52 13.55 -23.67
CA THR A 45 -5.61 13.78 -24.79
C THR A 45 -4.86 15.12 -24.71
N GLY A 46 -3.55 15.03 -24.51
CA GLY A 46 -2.58 16.03 -24.98
C GLY A 46 -2.20 17.15 -24.00
N SER A 47 -1.20 16.90 -23.16
CA SER A 47 -0.03 17.77 -22.97
C SER A 47 0.90 17.13 -21.95
N GLU A 48 2.20 17.31 -22.21
CA GLU A 48 3.37 17.18 -21.35
C GLU A 48 3.13 16.71 -19.91
N ALA A 49 3.85 15.66 -19.50
CA ALA A 49 3.84 15.08 -18.16
C ALA A 49 3.78 16.15 -17.06
N ASP A 50 2.59 16.33 -16.50
CA ASP A 50 2.32 17.32 -15.47
C ASP A 50 3.07 16.95 -14.19
N SER A 51 4.15 17.68 -13.93
CA SER A 51 4.93 17.59 -12.70
C SER A 51 4.20 18.25 -11.52
N SER A 52 2.91 18.62 -11.65
CA SER A 52 2.15 19.35 -10.63
C SER A 52 1.18 18.50 -9.79
N VAL A 53 1.13 17.17 -9.99
CA VAL A 53 0.24 16.32 -9.20
C VAL A 53 0.79 16.17 -7.77
N VAL A 54 0.37 17.08 -6.88
CA VAL A 54 0.75 17.11 -5.47
C VAL A 54 -0.32 16.39 -4.64
N ILE A 55 0.12 15.44 -3.81
CA ILE A 55 -0.75 14.84 -2.79
C ILE A 55 -0.99 15.89 -1.71
N SER A 56 -2.22 16.37 -1.64
CA SER A 56 -2.66 17.46 -0.76
C SER A 56 -3.05 16.97 0.63
N SER A 57 -3.51 15.72 0.75
CA SER A 57 -3.87 15.12 2.03
C SER A 57 -3.71 13.60 2.04
N LEU A 58 -3.57 13.06 3.25
CA LEU A 58 -3.74 11.64 3.55
C LEU A 58 -4.87 11.52 4.58
N ASP A 59 -5.99 10.90 4.21
CA ASP A 59 -7.08 10.59 5.12
C ASP A 59 -6.97 9.12 5.59
N ILE A 60 -6.94 8.90 6.91
CA ILE A 60 -6.95 7.57 7.53
C ILE A 60 -8.33 7.31 8.13
N PRO A 61 -9.10 6.33 7.64
CA PRO A 61 -10.43 6.03 8.16
C PRO A 61 -10.36 5.45 9.59
N LEU A 62 -11.25 5.92 10.45
CA LEU A 62 -11.48 5.42 11.81
C LEU A 62 -12.89 4.85 11.94
N THR A 63 -13.16 4.10 13.01
CA THR A 63 -14.52 3.60 13.29
C THR A 63 -15.55 4.74 13.44
N MET A 64 -15.12 5.90 13.96
CA MET A 64 -15.99 7.03 14.28
C MET A 64 -15.51 8.34 13.63
N GLY A 65 -15.08 8.27 12.36
CA GLY A 65 -14.63 9.43 11.59
C GLY A 65 -13.36 9.15 10.81
N SER A 66 -12.46 10.13 10.71
CA SER A 66 -11.18 10.00 10.00
C SER A 66 -10.13 10.92 10.59
N LEU A 67 -8.86 10.60 10.31
CA LEU A 67 -7.75 11.52 10.51
C LEU A 67 -7.38 12.11 9.15
N SER A 68 -7.44 13.43 8.99
CA SER A 68 -6.94 14.09 7.79
C SER A 68 -5.57 14.67 8.08
N ILE A 69 -4.54 14.18 7.39
CA ILE A 69 -3.16 14.57 7.57
C ILE A 69 -2.71 15.45 6.40
N ASP A 70 -2.18 16.63 6.70
CA ASP A 70 -1.40 17.41 5.74
C ASP A 70 0.03 16.84 5.69
N PRO A 71 0.45 16.24 4.56
CA PRO A 71 1.76 15.60 4.46
C PRO A 71 2.93 16.58 4.46
N GLN A 72 2.71 17.87 4.25
CA GLN A 72 3.76 18.90 4.27
C GLN A 72 4.05 19.37 5.70
N SER A 73 3.00 19.72 6.44
CA SER A 73 3.14 20.24 7.81
C SER A 73 3.11 19.16 8.88
N GLY A 74 2.59 17.97 8.57
CA GLY A 74 2.33 16.92 9.54
C GLY A 74 1.11 17.19 10.43
N ARG A 75 0.35 18.26 10.18
CA ARG A 75 -0.88 18.55 10.94
C ARG A 75 -1.90 17.45 10.69
N ILE A 76 -2.45 16.92 11.77
CA ILE A 76 -3.50 15.91 11.80
C ILE A 76 -4.78 16.58 12.32
N VAL A 77 -5.84 16.53 11.53
CA VAL A 77 -7.18 16.94 11.95
C VAL A 77 -8.00 15.69 12.23
N TYR A 78 -8.46 15.52 13.46
CA TYR A 78 -9.41 14.46 13.77
C TYR A 78 -10.82 14.93 13.43
N LEU A 79 -11.40 14.32 12.40
CA LEU A 79 -12.76 14.58 11.92
C LEU A 79 -13.71 13.53 12.48
N GLY A 80 -14.86 13.97 12.97
CA GLY A 80 -15.94 13.09 13.40
C GLY A 80 -16.78 12.54 12.25
N ALA A 81 -17.85 11.81 12.59
CA ALA A 81 -18.72 11.16 11.61
C ALA A 81 -19.43 12.12 10.61
N ASN A 82 -19.59 13.40 10.94
CA ASN A 82 -20.17 14.42 10.05
C ASN A 82 -19.12 15.43 9.56
N GLU A 83 -17.85 15.02 9.48
CA GLU A 83 -16.71 15.84 9.07
C GLU A 83 -16.49 17.09 9.94
N GLN A 84 -17.07 17.12 11.15
CA GLN A 84 -16.75 18.17 12.11
C GLN A 84 -15.35 17.96 12.70
N ILE A 85 -14.60 19.04 12.84
CA ILE A 85 -13.31 19.02 13.53
C ILE A 85 -13.56 18.74 15.02
N ILE A 86 -12.99 17.65 15.52
CA ILE A 86 -13.04 17.27 16.94
C ILE A 86 -11.81 17.81 17.67
N ASP A 87 -10.63 17.60 17.10
CA ASP A 87 -9.35 17.95 17.72
C ASP A 87 -8.24 18.00 16.67
N GLU A 88 -7.08 18.52 17.07
CA GLU A 88 -5.88 18.65 16.23
C GLU A 88 -4.64 18.08 16.90
N TYR A 89 -3.79 17.44 16.11
CA TYR A 89 -2.57 16.77 16.54
C TYR A 89 -1.46 17.02 15.50
N CYS A 90 -0.21 16.69 15.83
CA CYS A 90 0.91 16.94 14.92
C CYS A 90 1.85 15.74 14.84
N LEU A 91 2.14 15.27 13.62
CA LEU A 91 3.18 14.27 13.39
C LEU A 91 4.56 14.82 13.79
N PRO A 92 5.43 14.01 14.42
CA PRO A 92 6.81 14.41 14.62
C PRO A 92 7.57 14.47 13.28
N ALA A 93 8.67 15.22 13.27
CA ALA A 93 9.44 15.47 12.04
C ALA A 93 9.95 14.19 11.36
N SER A 94 10.28 13.14 12.12
CA SER A 94 10.70 11.84 11.59
C SER A 94 9.60 11.18 10.77
N GLU A 95 8.36 11.19 11.26
CA GLU A 95 7.19 10.59 10.65
C GLU A 95 6.71 11.41 9.46
N ILE A 96 6.86 12.73 9.49
CA ILE A 96 6.62 13.60 8.32
C ILE A 96 7.59 13.22 7.19
N ALA A 97 8.89 13.10 7.48
CA ALA A 97 9.88 12.73 6.48
C ALA A 97 9.63 11.33 5.91
N GLU A 98 9.27 10.38 6.78
CA GLU A 98 8.89 9.03 6.34
C GLU A 98 7.63 9.06 5.47
N LEU A 99 6.58 9.76 5.89
CA LEU A 99 5.33 9.92 5.14
C LEU A 99 5.58 10.50 3.74
N GLN A 100 6.36 11.58 3.64
CA GLN A 100 6.73 12.22 2.38
C GLN A 100 7.56 11.32 1.46
N SER A 101 8.30 10.37 2.03
CA SER A 101 9.05 9.40 1.22
C SER A 101 8.14 8.46 0.42
N TYR A 102 6.97 8.12 0.98
CA TYR A 102 5.96 7.28 0.34
C TYR A 102 5.02 8.07 -0.56
N LEU A 103 4.60 9.27 -0.15
CA LEU A 103 3.62 10.10 -0.85
C LEU A 103 4.22 10.86 -2.04
N LYS A 104 4.73 10.12 -3.00
CA LYS A 104 5.09 10.60 -4.33
C LYS A 104 4.19 9.88 -5.32
N VAL A 105 3.59 10.58 -6.27
CA VAL A 105 2.63 9.97 -7.22
C VAL A 105 3.24 8.80 -7.99
N GLY A 106 4.54 8.86 -8.29
CA GLY A 106 5.29 7.75 -8.91
C GLY A 106 5.39 6.47 -8.06
N ASN A 107 5.04 6.54 -6.78
CA ASN A 107 5.00 5.40 -5.86
C ASN A 107 3.61 4.76 -5.78
N ILE A 108 2.61 5.18 -6.56
CA ILE A 108 1.28 4.57 -6.55
C ILE A 108 1.12 3.65 -7.76
N CYS A 109 0.92 2.37 -7.51
CA CYS A 109 0.83 1.32 -8.51
C CYS A 109 -0.59 0.73 -8.60
N GLY A 110 -0.92 0.25 -9.79
CA GLY A 110 -2.11 -0.58 -10.03
C GLY A 110 -1.93 -2.04 -9.60
N PRO A 111 -2.86 -2.93 -9.96
CA PRO A 111 -2.65 -4.36 -9.77
C PRO A 111 -1.36 -4.82 -10.48
N LYS A 112 -0.63 -5.75 -9.86
CA LYS A 112 0.65 -6.27 -10.38
C LYS A 112 0.54 -6.92 -11.74
N ASN A 113 -0.63 -7.48 -12.04
CA ASN A 113 -0.94 -8.13 -13.31
C ASN A 113 -2.06 -7.35 -14.00
N ALA A 114 -1.92 -7.17 -15.31
CA ALA A 114 -3.02 -6.69 -16.13
C ALA A 114 -4.18 -7.69 -16.00
N VAL A 115 -5.37 -7.18 -15.69
CA VAL A 115 -6.58 -8.00 -15.62
C VAL A 115 -7.18 -8.06 -17.01
N ASP A 116 -7.29 -9.26 -17.56
CA ASP A 116 -7.97 -9.49 -18.83
C ASP A 116 -9.43 -9.02 -18.74
N SER A 117 -9.89 -8.26 -19.74
CA SER A 117 -11.24 -7.70 -19.74
C SER A 117 -12.35 -8.76 -19.75
N GLY A 118 -12.03 -10.01 -20.10
CA GLY A 118 -12.94 -11.17 -20.07
C GLY A 118 -12.84 -12.04 -18.81
N ALA A 119 -11.98 -11.70 -17.85
CA ALA A 119 -11.80 -12.49 -16.64
C ALA A 119 -13.06 -12.45 -15.75
N GLN A 120 -13.50 -13.62 -15.28
CA GLN A 120 -14.53 -13.72 -14.26
C GLN A 120 -13.89 -13.53 -12.89
N CYS A 121 -14.31 -12.48 -12.19
CA CYS A 121 -13.78 -12.12 -10.88
C CYS A 121 -14.83 -12.38 -9.81
N GLY A 122 -14.43 -13.00 -8.71
CA GLY A 122 -15.28 -13.11 -7.52
C GLY A 122 -15.46 -11.73 -6.87
N GLN A 123 -16.60 -11.52 -6.23
CA GLN A 123 -16.82 -10.32 -5.43
C GLN A 123 -16.11 -10.48 -4.09
N VAL A 124 -15.09 -9.66 -3.85
CA VAL A 124 -14.34 -9.61 -2.60
C VAL A 124 -14.13 -8.14 -2.26
N TYR A 125 -14.73 -7.70 -1.16
CA TYR A 125 -14.58 -6.32 -0.70
C TYR A 125 -13.51 -6.24 0.38
N THR A 126 -12.50 -5.40 0.14
CA THR A 126 -11.52 -4.96 1.12
C THR A 126 -11.56 -3.43 1.15
N PRO A 127 -11.87 -2.80 2.30
CA PRO A 127 -11.92 -1.33 2.37
C PRO A 127 -10.51 -0.74 2.25
N ALA A 128 -10.47 0.53 1.83
CA ALA A 128 -9.23 1.31 1.83
C ALA A 128 -8.66 1.43 3.26
N TYR A 129 -7.34 1.31 3.40
CA TYR A 129 -6.67 1.60 4.67
C TYR A 129 -6.26 3.07 4.80
N ALA A 130 -6.24 3.78 3.66
CA ALA A 130 -5.90 5.18 3.53
C ALA A 130 -6.51 5.75 2.25
N VAL A 131 -6.76 7.06 2.22
CA VAL A 131 -7.25 7.78 1.05
C VAL A 131 -6.34 8.98 0.79
N LEU A 132 -5.86 9.12 -0.44
CA LEU A 132 -5.04 10.28 -0.82
C LEU A 132 -5.91 11.36 -1.45
N GLY A 133 -5.76 12.60 -0.98
CA GLY A 133 -6.22 13.79 -1.69
C GLY A 133 -5.19 14.18 -2.74
N ILE A 134 -5.63 14.32 -3.99
CA ILE A 134 -4.80 14.73 -5.14
C ILE A 134 -5.56 15.81 -5.89
N GLY A 135 -5.24 17.08 -5.63
CA GLY A 135 -6.09 18.20 -6.04
C GLY A 135 -7.50 18.02 -5.48
N ASP A 136 -8.50 17.97 -6.36
CA ASP A 136 -9.92 17.74 -6.00
C ASP A 136 -10.33 16.26 -6.05
N GLN A 137 -9.40 15.35 -6.35
CA GLN A 137 -9.67 13.92 -6.47
C GLN A 137 -9.27 13.17 -5.21
N LYS A 138 -9.97 12.07 -4.92
CA LYS A 138 -9.61 11.12 -3.87
C LYS A 138 -9.19 9.78 -4.48
N MET A 139 -8.17 9.17 -3.91
CA MET A 139 -7.68 7.86 -4.32
C MET A 139 -7.62 6.90 -3.13
N ASN A 140 -8.39 5.81 -3.21
CA ASN A 140 -8.44 4.78 -2.17
C ASN A 140 -7.23 3.84 -2.29
N LEU A 141 -6.42 3.74 -1.23
CA LEU A 141 -5.28 2.86 -1.18
C LEU A 141 -5.65 1.51 -0.56
N GLY A 142 -5.25 0.44 -1.24
CA GLY A 142 -5.46 -0.94 -0.81
C GLY A 142 -6.90 -1.42 -0.88
N GLU A 143 -7.82 -0.62 -1.43
CA GLU A 143 -9.20 -1.02 -1.66
C GLU A 143 -9.28 -2.03 -2.81
N SER A 144 -10.10 -3.05 -2.63
CA SER A 144 -10.49 -3.97 -3.71
C SER A 144 -11.97 -4.29 -3.63
N ASN A 145 -12.61 -4.38 -4.78
CA ASN A 145 -14.03 -4.76 -4.92
C ASN A 145 -14.19 -6.14 -5.58
N ASP A 146 -13.09 -6.70 -6.10
CA ASP A 146 -13.08 -8.01 -6.72
C ASP A 146 -11.78 -8.77 -6.46
N SER A 147 -11.79 -10.06 -6.79
CA SER A 147 -10.62 -10.94 -6.64
C SER A 147 -9.54 -10.72 -7.70
N CYS A 148 -9.80 -9.92 -8.74
CA CYS A 148 -8.86 -9.66 -9.82
C CYS A 148 -8.01 -8.41 -9.57
N GLY A 149 -8.42 -7.54 -8.63
CA GLY A 149 -7.73 -6.29 -8.34
C GLY A 149 -8.01 -5.20 -9.37
N ARG A 150 -9.17 -5.24 -10.05
CA ARG A 150 -9.53 -4.15 -10.98
C ARG A 150 -9.73 -2.85 -10.20
N GLY A 151 -9.09 -1.78 -10.68
CA GLY A 151 -9.11 -0.48 -10.00
C GLY A 151 -8.28 -0.41 -8.72
N PHE A 152 -7.59 -1.50 -8.32
CA PHE A 152 -6.70 -1.50 -7.16
C PHE A 152 -5.61 -0.45 -7.34
N LYS A 153 -5.37 0.33 -6.28
CA LYS A 153 -4.27 1.29 -6.17
C LYS A 153 -3.60 1.13 -4.82
N ASP A 154 -2.29 1.08 -4.78
CA ASP A 154 -1.52 1.01 -3.54
C ASP A 154 -0.08 1.49 -3.74
N ILE A 155 0.69 1.59 -2.67
CA ILE A 155 2.12 1.87 -2.74
C ILE A 155 2.84 0.76 -3.55
N CYS A 156 3.70 1.18 -4.46
CA CYS A 156 4.49 0.30 -5.30
C CYS A 156 5.49 -0.51 -4.48
N GLY A 157 5.50 -1.84 -4.68
CA GLY A 157 6.43 -2.76 -4.03
C GLY A 157 5.92 -3.24 -2.67
N ASP A 158 5.98 -4.57 -2.46
CA ASP A 158 5.37 -5.21 -1.29
C ASP A 158 5.93 -4.70 0.03
N GLN A 159 7.26 -4.56 0.11
CA GLN A 159 7.90 -4.08 1.34
C GLN A 159 7.51 -2.64 1.65
N ALA A 160 7.52 -1.76 0.65
CA ALA A 160 7.15 -0.35 0.84
C ALA A 160 5.67 -0.20 1.24
N ALA A 161 4.78 -0.97 0.60
CA ALA A 161 3.36 -1.01 0.97
C ALA A 161 3.16 -1.49 2.40
N GLN A 162 3.86 -2.53 2.84
CA GLN A 162 3.76 -3.01 4.23
C GLN A 162 4.30 -1.98 5.23
N SER A 163 5.44 -1.34 4.94
CA SER A 163 5.98 -0.28 5.81
C SER A 163 5.04 0.91 5.90
N PHE A 164 4.48 1.38 4.78
CA PHE A 164 3.53 2.48 4.77
C PHE A 164 2.23 2.14 5.53
N ARG A 165 1.70 0.91 5.38
CA ARG A 165 0.59 0.41 6.19
C ARG A 165 0.92 0.39 7.68
N GLY A 166 2.17 0.06 8.03
CA GLY A 166 2.70 0.15 9.39
C GLY A 166 2.68 1.58 9.93
N LEU A 167 3.15 2.56 9.14
CA LEU A 167 3.09 3.98 9.49
C LEU A 167 1.64 4.44 9.70
N VAL A 168 0.74 4.12 8.77
CA VAL A 168 -0.70 4.44 8.89
C VAL A 168 -1.30 3.85 10.17
N ALA A 169 -1.00 2.59 10.47
CA ALA A 169 -1.46 1.93 11.70
C ALA A 169 -0.87 2.57 12.97
N TYR A 170 0.39 2.99 12.92
CA TYR A 170 1.03 3.74 14.01
C TYR A 170 0.31 5.07 14.26
N ILE A 171 0.06 5.86 13.22
CA ILE A 171 -0.64 7.16 13.34
C ILE A 171 -2.05 6.92 13.91
N GLN A 172 -2.79 5.98 13.32
CA GLN A 172 -4.14 5.61 13.76
C GLN A 172 -4.21 5.23 15.24
N LYS A 173 -3.19 4.54 15.75
CA LYS A 173 -3.15 4.08 17.15
C LYS A 173 -2.69 5.17 18.11
N ASN A 174 -1.79 6.05 17.69
CA ASN A 174 -1.05 6.94 18.60
C ASN A 174 -1.38 8.43 18.43
N PHE A 175 -2.21 8.84 17.47
CA PHE A 175 -2.45 10.26 17.18
C PHE A 175 -2.83 11.09 18.41
N LYS A 176 -3.60 10.52 19.36
CA LYS A 176 -4.02 11.22 20.58
C LYS A 176 -2.87 11.60 21.53
N SER A 177 -1.71 10.97 21.40
CA SER A 177 -0.50 11.34 22.16
C SER A 177 0.43 12.28 21.39
N LEU A 178 0.10 12.60 20.14
CA LEU A 178 0.91 13.45 19.27
C LEU A 178 0.51 14.92 19.46
N ALA A 179 1.00 15.55 20.52
CA ALA A 179 0.77 16.96 20.76
C ALA A 179 1.51 17.83 19.73
N CYS A 180 0.88 18.93 19.32
CA CYS A 180 1.57 20.01 18.61
C CYS A 180 2.44 20.79 19.59
N GLU A 181 3.68 21.11 19.19
CA GLU A 181 4.61 21.97 19.94
C GLU A 181 4.27 23.45 19.82
#